data_AF-A0A178ZCW6-F1
#
_entry.id   AF-A0A178ZCW6-F1
#
_cell.length_a   1.000
_cell.length_b   1.000
_cell.length_c   1.000
_cell.angle_alpha   90.00
_cell.angle_beta   90.00
_cell.angle_gamma   90.00
#
_symmetry.space_group_name_H-M   'P 1'
#
loop_
_entity.id
_entity.type
_entity.pdbx_description
1 polymer ?
#
loop_
_entity_poly.entity_id
_entity_poly.type
_entity_poly.pdbx_seq_one_letter_code
_entity_poly.pdbx_strand_id
1 'polypeptide(L)'
;MSADSDFWVVAAPSPNFDNVPTIQVATHEVPLPAYWRILGLLEDGKQEEEIIQVLMHHTGTKTRKIVTEIVDSVVENQRLITRPPKASGRLSVVFKKPRKISDYRATRIEARRELEAAEQRLETAKQKEKRVLNEALILSHRKEELKDIKMSRDERRRTTNAIEHQMKNVLQKHHDVEAEIDFAKRLTLIHKASLA
;
A
#
# COMPACT_ATOMS: atom_id res chain seq x y z
N MET A 1 33.69 -18.33 13.36
CA MET A 1 34.07 -17.48 14.50
C MET A 1 33.40 -16.14 14.26
N SER A 2 32.16 -16.00 14.72
CA SER A 2 31.77 -15.39 16.00
C SER A 2 31.69 -13.86 15.87
N ALA A 3 30.47 -13.40 15.60
CA ALA A 3 29.91 -12.13 16.08
C ALA A 3 28.38 -12.12 15.88
N ASP A 4 27.68 -13.21 16.19
CA ASP A 4 26.27 -13.11 16.60
C ASP A 4 26.31 -12.53 18.02
N SER A 5 26.57 -11.22 18.09
CA SER A 5 26.36 -10.44 19.29
C SER A 5 24.85 -10.33 19.47
N ASP A 6 24.30 -11.41 19.99
CA ASP A 6 22.94 -11.64 20.42
C ASP A 6 22.56 -10.64 21.52
N PHE A 7 22.32 -9.39 21.12
CA PHE A 7 21.82 -8.35 22.00
C PHE A 7 20.30 -8.55 22.16
N TRP A 8 19.94 -9.42 23.10
CA TRP A 8 18.57 -9.74 23.43
C TRP A 8 18.01 -8.69 24.39
N VAL A 9 17.58 -7.55 23.85
CA VAL A 9 16.71 -6.63 24.58
C VAL A 9 15.29 -6.83 24.08
N VAL A 10 14.49 -7.55 24.86
CA VAL A 10 13.07 -7.80 24.56
C VAL A 10 12.22 -6.58 24.90
N ALA A 11 12.68 -5.72 25.81
CA ALA A 11 12.02 -4.45 26.15
C ALA A 11 13.04 -3.31 26.23
N ALA A 12 12.87 -2.30 25.39
CA ALA A 12 13.63 -1.06 25.40
C ALA A 12 13.06 -0.08 26.45
N PRO A 13 13.91 0.73 27.11
CA PRO A 13 13.48 1.71 28.09
C PRO A 13 12.81 2.95 27.47
N SER A 14 13.03 3.20 26.17
CA SER A 14 12.49 4.35 25.45
C SER A 14 12.32 4.05 23.96
N PRO A 15 11.50 4.82 23.24
CA PRO A 15 11.38 4.70 21.79
C PRO A 15 12.74 4.91 21.11
N ASN A 16 13.01 4.12 20.07
CA ASN A 16 14.26 4.17 19.28
C ASN A 16 15.54 4.04 20.14
N PHE A 17 15.49 3.27 21.22
CA PHE A 17 16.64 3.07 22.11
C PHE A 17 17.84 2.51 21.35
N ASP A 18 19.02 3.08 21.58
CA ASP A 18 20.28 2.68 20.97
C ASP A 18 20.26 2.68 19.42
N ASN A 19 19.54 3.65 18.82
CA ASN A 19 19.33 3.76 17.37
C ASN A 19 18.65 2.55 16.72
N VAL A 20 18.06 1.64 17.51
CA VAL A 20 17.27 0.52 17.01
C VAL A 20 15.80 0.92 16.99
N PRO A 21 15.10 0.84 15.85
CA PRO A 21 13.67 1.13 15.81
C PRO A 21 12.89 0.23 16.76
N THR A 22 12.00 0.82 17.53
CA THR A 22 11.13 0.10 18.47
C THR A 22 9.67 0.20 18.04
N ILE A 23 8.88 -0.78 18.49
CA ILE A 23 7.42 -0.81 18.34
C ILE A 23 6.81 -0.97 19.73
N GLN A 24 5.73 -0.25 19.97
CA GLN A 24 4.98 -0.38 21.22
C GLN A 24 4.16 -1.69 21.19
N VAL A 25 4.46 -2.63 22.08
CA VAL A 25 3.74 -3.89 22.27
C VAL A 25 3.21 -3.92 23.70
N ALA A 26 1.90 -4.03 23.85
CA ALA A 26 1.20 -3.83 25.13
C ALA A 26 1.55 -2.47 25.78
N THR A 27 2.39 -2.46 26.82
CA THR A 27 2.85 -1.25 27.52
C THR A 27 4.37 -1.03 27.41
N HIS A 28 5.05 -1.85 26.61
CA HIS A 28 6.51 -1.88 26.52
C HIS A 28 6.97 -1.51 25.11
N GLU A 29 8.09 -0.81 25.02
CA GLU A 29 8.79 -0.60 23.75
C GLU A 29 9.59 -1.85 23.42
N VAL A 30 9.39 -2.44 22.25
CA VAL A 30 10.07 -3.66 21.81
C VAL A 30 10.91 -3.35 20.58
N PRO A 31 12.23 -3.60 20.59
CA PRO A 31 13.04 -3.46 19.39
C PRO A 31 12.51 -4.35 18.25
N LEU A 32 12.46 -3.81 17.03
CA LEU A 32 11.97 -4.56 15.87
C LEU A 32 12.68 -5.92 15.66
N PRO A 33 14.01 -6.05 15.83
CA PRO A 33 14.68 -7.35 15.71
C PRO A 33 14.12 -8.40 16.69
N ALA A 34 13.81 -7.99 17.93
CA ALA A 34 13.22 -8.87 18.93
C ALA A 34 11.79 -9.27 18.54
N TYR A 35 10.98 -8.31 18.07
CA TYR A 35 9.62 -8.56 17.60
C TYR A 35 9.56 -9.58 16.45
N TRP A 36 10.39 -9.41 15.41
CA TRP A 36 10.45 -10.33 14.27
C TRP A 36 10.93 -11.72 14.68
N ARG A 37 11.82 -11.82 15.65
CA ARG A 37 12.29 -13.11 16.14
C ARG A 37 11.20 -13.88 16.88
N ILE A 38 10.38 -13.19 17.69
CA ILE A 38 9.19 -13.79 18.33
C ILE A 38 8.23 -14.32 17.27
N LEU A 39 7.97 -13.54 16.22
CA LEU A 39 7.15 -13.99 15.09
C LEU A 39 7.75 -15.19 14.37
N GLY A 40 9.05 -15.19 14.09
CA GLY A 40 9.72 -16.33 13.45
C GLY A 40 9.59 -17.61 14.28
N LEU A 41 9.72 -17.53 15.61
CA LEU A 41 9.52 -18.69 16.48
C LEU A 41 8.06 -19.18 16.48
N LEU A 42 7.08 -18.27 16.37
CA LEU A 42 5.67 -18.65 16.21
C LEU A 42 5.41 -19.32 14.85
N GLU A 43 6.02 -18.83 13.78
CA GLU A 43 5.94 -19.43 12.44
C GLU A 43 6.59 -20.82 12.39
N ASP A 44 7.68 -21.01 13.14
CA ASP A 44 8.34 -22.31 13.34
C ASP A 44 7.48 -23.30 14.17
N GLY A 45 6.28 -22.89 14.59
CA GLY A 45 5.32 -23.73 15.32
C GLY A 45 5.63 -23.90 16.81
N LYS A 46 6.48 -23.04 17.39
CA LYS A 46 6.77 -23.06 18.82
C LYS A 46 5.57 -22.61 19.63
N GLN A 47 5.32 -23.30 20.74
CA GLN A 47 4.29 -22.91 21.69
C GLN A 47 4.74 -21.67 22.48
N GLU A 48 3.77 -20.88 22.97
CA GLU A 48 4.01 -19.62 23.68
C GLU A 48 4.99 -19.81 24.85
N GLU A 49 4.82 -20.88 25.62
CA GLU A 49 5.69 -21.23 26.74
C GLU A 49 7.12 -21.56 26.32
N GLU A 50 7.31 -22.21 25.15
CA GLU A 50 8.64 -22.51 24.61
C GLU A 50 9.36 -21.23 24.19
N ILE A 51 8.63 -20.29 23.58
CA ILE A 51 9.16 -18.99 23.17
C ILE A 51 9.57 -18.17 24.39
N ILE A 52 8.73 -18.12 25.42
CA ILE A 52 9.04 -17.43 26.68
C ILE A 52 10.29 -18.03 27.32
N GLN A 53 10.44 -19.37 27.33
CA GLN A 53 11.63 -20.02 27.89
C GLN A 53 12.90 -19.67 27.12
N VAL A 54 12.85 -19.65 25.79
CA VAL A 54 13.98 -19.25 24.93
C VAL A 54 14.37 -17.80 25.23
N LEU A 55 13.41 -16.88 25.26
CA LEU A 55 13.67 -15.47 25.53
C LEU A 55 14.16 -15.20 26.96
N MET A 56 13.66 -15.96 27.93
CA MET A 56 14.11 -15.89 29.32
C MET A 56 15.54 -16.38 29.51
N HIS A 57 15.97 -17.38 28.72
CA HIS A 57 17.36 -17.86 28.76
C HIS A 57 18.34 -16.73 28.44
N HIS A 58 17.94 -15.81 27.55
CA HIS A 58 18.77 -14.69 27.11
C HIS A 58 18.57 -13.41 27.93
N THR A 59 17.36 -13.11 28.41
CA THR A 59 17.04 -11.86 29.13
C THR A 59 17.07 -11.96 30.66
N GLY A 60 17.13 -13.18 31.19
CA GLY A 60 17.12 -13.46 32.63
C GLY A 60 15.72 -13.56 33.23
N THR A 61 15.63 -14.06 34.47
CA THR A 61 14.34 -14.38 35.11
C THR A 61 13.57 -13.17 35.63
N LYS A 62 14.24 -12.02 35.80
CA LYS A 62 13.63 -10.78 36.33
C LYS A 62 12.66 -10.12 35.35
N THR A 63 12.81 -10.39 34.06
CA THR A 63 11.99 -9.84 32.97
C THR A 63 10.87 -10.80 32.54
N ARG A 64 10.70 -11.95 33.21
CA ARG A 64 9.70 -12.98 32.85
C ARG A 64 8.32 -12.39 32.61
N LYS A 65 7.83 -11.54 33.52
CA LYS A 65 6.50 -10.94 33.41
C LYS A 65 6.37 -10.08 32.15
N ILE A 66 7.39 -9.26 31.85
CA ILE A 66 7.44 -8.40 30.67
C ILE A 66 7.50 -9.23 29.40
N VAL A 67 8.34 -10.27 29.38
CA VAL A 67 8.48 -11.19 28.24
C VAL A 67 7.16 -11.93 27.97
N THR A 68 6.50 -12.43 29.02
CA THR A 68 5.19 -13.07 28.89
C THR A 68 4.16 -12.10 28.31
N GLU A 69 4.04 -10.88 28.87
CA GLU A 69 3.10 -9.88 28.35
C GLU A 69 3.34 -9.52 26.87
N ILE A 70 4.62 -9.43 26.46
CA ILE A 70 5.00 -9.16 25.07
C ILE A 70 4.64 -10.35 24.18
N VAL A 71 5.02 -11.58 24.56
CA VAL A 71 4.74 -12.78 23.77
C VAL A 71 3.24 -12.98 23.63
N ASP A 72 2.46 -12.90 24.72
CA ASP A 72 1.00 -13.01 24.70
C ASP A 72 0.38 -11.98 23.74
N SER A 73 0.86 -10.73 23.78
CA SER A 73 0.38 -9.68 22.88
C SER A 73 0.75 -9.94 21.42
N VAL A 74 1.96 -10.44 21.14
CA VAL A 74 2.38 -10.77 19.77
C VAL A 74 1.58 -11.95 19.24
N VAL A 75 1.35 -12.98 20.07
CA VAL A 75 0.57 -14.15 19.68
C VAL A 75 -0.89 -13.78 19.43
N GLU A 76 -1.51 -12.98 20.29
CA GLU A 76 -2.89 -12.54 20.07
C GLU A 76 -2.98 -11.63 18.85
N ASN A 77 -2.00 -10.75 18.59
CA ASN A 77 -1.93 -9.98 17.35
C ASN A 77 -1.82 -10.89 16.12
N GLN A 78 -0.93 -11.89 16.15
CA GLN A 78 -0.77 -12.85 15.07
C GLN A 78 -2.05 -13.67 14.87
N ARG A 79 -2.72 -14.03 15.96
CA ARG A 79 -4.02 -14.70 15.93
C ARG A 79 -5.10 -13.80 15.32
N LEU A 80 -5.13 -12.50 15.61
CA LEU A 80 -6.07 -11.57 15.00
C LEU A 80 -5.83 -11.38 13.49
N ILE A 81 -4.56 -11.41 13.06
CA ILE A 81 -4.17 -11.33 11.65
C ILE A 81 -4.51 -12.63 10.90
N THR A 82 -4.21 -13.78 11.49
CA THR A 82 -4.38 -15.11 10.85
C THR A 82 -5.78 -15.68 11.01
N ARG A 83 -6.54 -15.22 12.00
CA ARG A 83 -7.95 -15.64 12.16
C ARG A 83 -8.71 -15.20 10.92
N PRO A 84 -9.43 -16.12 10.26
CA PRO A 84 -10.34 -15.73 9.18
C PRO A 84 -11.29 -14.67 9.74
N PRO A 85 -11.51 -13.56 9.01
CA PRO A 85 -12.21 -12.40 9.53
C PRO A 85 -13.49 -12.87 10.20
N LYS A 86 -13.52 -12.73 11.53
CA LYS A 86 -14.72 -12.99 12.33
C LYS A 86 -15.78 -12.14 11.67
N ALA A 87 -16.84 -12.75 11.12
CA ALA A 87 -17.86 -12.06 10.33
C ALA A 87 -18.36 -10.86 11.14
N SER A 88 -17.76 -9.70 10.86
CA SER A 88 -18.12 -8.46 11.50
C SER A 88 -19.48 -8.13 10.94
N GLY A 89 -20.49 -8.09 11.82
CA GLY A 89 -21.80 -7.54 11.47
C GLY A 89 -21.71 -6.09 10.98
N ARG A 90 -20.55 -5.43 11.14
CA ARG A 90 -20.15 -4.22 10.41
C ARG A 90 -19.41 -4.60 9.13
N LEU A 91 -20.16 -5.11 8.17
CA LEU A 91 -19.93 -4.80 6.78
C LEU A 91 -20.20 -3.30 6.61
N SER A 92 -19.17 -2.48 6.42
CA SER A 92 -19.35 -1.08 5.98
C SER A 92 -19.82 -0.98 4.53
N VAL A 93 -20.04 -2.11 3.86
CA VAL A 93 -21.01 -2.26 2.77
C VAL A 93 -21.65 -3.63 2.94
N VAL A 94 -22.80 -3.70 3.60
CA VAL A 94 -23.58 -4.93 3.66
C VAL A 94 -24.02 -5.22 2.23
N PHE A 95 -23.32 -6.09 1.52
CA PHE A 95 -23.91 -6.82 0.40
C PHE A 95 -25.00 -7.71 1.00
N LYS A 96 -26.18 -7.12 1.22
CA LYS A 96 -27.37 -7.83 1.66
C LYS A 96 -27.63 -8.85 0.57
N LYS A 97 -27.31 -10.12 0.82
CA LYS A 97 -27.86 -11.22 0.02
C LYS A 97 -29.38 -11.05 0.07
N PRO A 98 -30.02 -10.76 -1.05
CA PRO A 98 -31.42 -10.42 -0.99
C PRO A 98 -32.21 -11.67 -0.63
N ARG A 99 -33.12 -11.54 0.34
CA ARG A 99 -33.95 -12.66 0.85
C ARG A 99 -34.93 -13.21 -0.21
N LYS A 100 -34.98 -12.61 -1.40
CA LYS A 100 -35.81 -13.01 -2.54
C LYS A 100 -34.95 -13.17 -3.80
N ILE A 101 -35.25 -14.21 -4.58
CA ILE A 101 -34.57 -14.53 -5.86
C ILE A 101 -34.71 -13.39 -6.88
N SER A 102 -35.78 -12.57 -6.80
CA SER A 102 -35.98 -11.37 -7.62
C SER A 102 -34.91 -10.31 -7.37
N ASP A 103 -34.59 -10.09 -6.11
CA ASP A 103 -33.73 -9.00 -5.68
C ASP A 103 -32.26 -9.36 -5.96
N TYR A 104 -31.89 -10.65 -5.85
CA TYR A 104 -30.57 -11.15 -6.30
C TYR A 104 -30.34 -10.92 -7.80
N ARG A 105 -31.38 -11.12 -8.63
CA ARG A 105 -31.30 -10.83 -10.08
C ARG A 105 -31.16 -9.34 -10.35
N ALA A 106 -31.88 -8.49 -9.62
CA ALA A 106 -31.78 -7.04 -9.75
C ALA A 106 -30.38 -6.53 -9.38
N THR A 107 -29.82 -6.96 -8.25
CA THR A 107 -28.47 -6.56 -7.82
C THR A 107 -27.38 -7.05 -8.78
N ARG A 108 -27.54 -8.25 -9.37
CA ARG A 108 -26.58 -8.77 -10.37
C ARG A 108 -26.65 -8.02 -11.70
N ILE A 109 -27.82 -7.54 -12.10
CA ILE A 109 -27.99 -6.69 -13.30
C ILE A 109 -27.39 -5.30 -13.05
N GLU A 110 -27.61 -4.75 -11.86
CA GLU A 110 -27.05 -3.46 -11.44
C GLU A 110 -25.53 -3.50 -11.38
N ALA A 111 -24.94 -4.51 -10.73
CA ALA A 111 -23.49 -4.70 -10.67
C ALA A 111 -22.85 -4.90 -12.06
N ARG A 112 -23.56 -5.52 -13.03
CA ARG A 112 -23.10 -5.60 -14.43
C ARG A 112 -23.11 -4.25 -15.13
N ARG A 113 -24.15 -3.43 -14.92
CA ARG A 113 -24.20 -2.06 -15.46
C ARG A 113 -23.11 -1.17 -14.87
N GLU A 114 -22.83 -1.32 -13.57
CA GLU A 114 -21.74 -0.60 -12.91
C GLU A 114 -20.37 -1.03 -13.44
N LEU A 115 -20.17 -2.33 -13.69
CA LEU A 115 -18.97 -2.84 -14.33
C LEU A 115 -18.79 -2.25 -15.74
N GLU A 116 -19.83 -2.29 -16.58
CA GLU A 116 -19.80 -1.72 -17.93
C GLU A 116 -19.49 -0.22 -17.89
N ALA A 117 -20.07 0.53 -16.96
CA ALA A 117 -19.79 1.94 -16.77
C ALA A 117 -18.34 2.20 -16.33
N ALA A 118 -17.78 1.36 -15.44
CA ALA A 118 -16.39 1.44 -15.02
C ALA A 118 -15.42 1.10 -16.16
N GLU A 119 -15.72 0.11 -16.98
CA GLU A 119 -14.94 -0.26 -18.17
C GLU A 119 -14.99 0.84 -19.24
N GLN A 120 -16.14 1.45 -19.47
CA GLN A 120 -16.26 2.62 -20.36
C GLN A 120 -15.43 3.80 -19.86
N ARG A 121 -15.47 4.10 -18.56
CA ARG A 121 -14.64 5.15 -17.97
C ARG A 121 -13.14 4.88 -18.17
N LEU A 122 -12.70 3.65 -17.93
CA LEU A 122 -11.32 3.24 -18.18
C LEU A 122 -10.92 3.46 -19.65
N GLU A 123 -11.78 3.09 -20.59
CA GLU A 123 -11.51 3.28 -22.02
C GLU A 123 -11.43 4.75 -22.40
N THR A 124 -12.34 5.59 -21.88
CA THR A 124 -12.28 7.04 -22.12
C THR A 124 -11.00 7.66 -21.54
N ALA A 125 -10.55 7.21 -20.37
CA ALA A 125 -9.32 7.68 -19.74
C ALA A 125 -8.09 7.31 -20.57
N LYS A 126 -8.01 6.09 -21.12
CA LYS A 126 -6.97 5.68 -22.08
C LYS A 126 -6.98 6.52 -23.36
N GLN A 127 -8.17 6.86 -23.87
CA GLN A 127 -8.27 7.74 -25.03
C GLN A 127 -7.78 9.15 -24.75
N LYS A 128 -8.05 9.68 -23.54
CA LYS A 128 -7.48 10.96 -23.09
C LYS A 128 -5.95 10.88 -23.00
N GLU A 129 -5.41 9.83 -22.40
CA GLU A 129 -3.95 9.60 -22.28
C GLU A 129 -3.27 9.66 -23.65
N LYS A 130 -3.83 8.96 -24.65
CA LYS A 130 -3.32 9.01 -26.02
C LYS A 130 -3.29 10.42 -26.62
N ARG A 131 -4.29 11.25 -26.32
CA ARG A 131 -4.32 12.66 -26.77
C ARG A 131 -3.22 13.48 -26.10
N VAL A 132 -3.04 13.32 -24.79
CA VAL A 132 -1.99 14.03 -24.03
C VAL A 132 -0.59 13.62 -24.53
N LEU A 133 -0.36 12.34 -24.79
CA LEU A 133 0.89 11.84 -25.35
C LEU A 133 1.16 12.38 -26.76
N ASN A 134 0.13 12.46 -27.61
CA ASN A 134 0.25 13.08 -28.93
C ASN A 134 0.58 14.58 -28.82
N GLU A 135 -0.02 15.32 -27.89
CA GLU A 135 0.31 16.73 -27.64
C GLU A 135 1.78 16.89 -27.21
N ALA A 136 2.27 16.02 -26.33
CA ALA A 136 3.68 16.00 -25.92
C ALA A 136 4.62 15.73 -27.10
N LEU A 137 4.27 14.78 -27.97
CA LEU A 137 5.07 14.44 -29.15
C LEU A 137 5.14 15.62 -30.14
N ILE A 138 4.02 16.30 -30.39
CA ILE A 138 3.98 17.51 -31.23
C ILE A 138 4.86 18.61 -30.65
N LEU A 139 4.78 18.86 -29.33
CA LEU A 139 5.62 19.86 -28.66
C LEU A 139 7.11 19.50 -28.70
N SER A 140 7.44 18.22 -28.60
CA SER A 140 8.82 17.72 -28.73
C SER A 140 9.36 17.97 -30.14
N HIS A 141 8.60 17.59 -31.17
CA HIS A 141 8.97 17.83 -32.56
C HIS A 141 9.16 19.32 -32.83
N ARG A 142 8.24 20.16 -32.35
CA ARG A 142 8.34 21.62 -32.48
C ARG A 142 9.57 22.20 -31.76
N LYS A 143 9.99 21.60 -30.64
CA LYS A 143 11.22 21.99 -29.93
C LYS A 143 12.47 21.61 -30.75
N GLU A 144 12.44 20.49 -31.47
CA GLU A 144 13.52 20.07 -32.35
C GLU A 144 13.64 20.97 -33.58
N GLU A 145 12.52 21.28 -34.26
CA GLU A 145 12.50 22.19 -35.41
C GLU A 145 13.07 23.58 -35.09
N LEU A 146 12.86 24.09 -33.86
CA LEU A 146 13.42 25.37 -33.42
C LEU A 146 14.97 25.40 -33.39
N LYS A 147 15.63 24.24 -33.33
CA LYS A 147 17.11 24.17 -33.36
C LYS A 147 17.65 24.51 -34.76
N ASP A 148 16.90 24.15 -35.79
CA ASP A 148 17.31 24.31 -37.19
C ASP A 148 16.94 25.69 -37.76
N ILE A 149 16.02 26.41 -37.13
CA ILE A 149 15.59 27.75 -37.54
C ILE A 149 16.58 28.81 -37.03
N LYS A 150 17.08 29.66 -37.95
CA LYS A 150 17.85 30.86 -37.60
C LYS A 150 16.91 31.89 -36.99
N MET A 151 17.07 32.14 -35.69
CA MET A 151 16.34 33.17 -34.93
C MET A 151 17.33 33.99 -34.11
N SER A 152 16.94 35.20 -33.69
CA SER A 152 17.73 35.95 -32.72
C SER A 152 17.77 35.21 -31.37
N ARG A 153 18.81 35.48 -30.56
CA ARG A 153 19.02 34.80 -29.28
C ARG A 153 17.86 34.99 -28.31
N ASP A 154 17.28 36.19 -28.28
CA ASP A 154 16.18 36.53 -27.39
C ASP A 154 14.84 35.93 -27.85
N GLU A 155 14.57 35.92 -29.15
CA GLU A 155 13.39 35.24 -29.71
C GLU A 155 13.45 33.75 -29.45
N ARG A 156 14.62 33.13 -29.68
CA ARG A 156 14.85 31.71 -29.40
C ARG A 156 14.60 31.38 -27.93
N ARG A 157 15.10 32.21 -27.00
CA ARG A 157 14.87 32.02 -25.56
C ARG A 157 13.38 32.12 -25.20
N ARG A 158 12.66 33.08 -25.76
CA ARG A 158 11.21 33.26 -25.50
C ARG A 158 10.40 32.08 -26.02
N THR A 159 10.67 31.63 -27.25
CA THR A 159 9.95 30.51 -27.86
C THR A 159 10.26 29.18 -27.18
N THR A 160 11.51 28.91 -26.80
CA THR A 160 11.86 27.71 -26.03
C THR A 160 11.19 27.70 -24.66
N ASN A 161 11.19 28.84 -23.95
CA ASN A 161 10.54 28.94 -22.64
C ASN A 161 9.02 28.73 -22.75
N ALA A 162 8.38 29.25 -23.80
CA ALA A 162 6.96 29.04 -24.04
C ALA A 162 6.62 27.56 -24.29
N ILE A 163 7.43 26.86 -25.11
CA ILE A 163 7.26 25.42 -25.35
C ILE A 163 7.51 24.61 -24.07
N GLU A 164 8.53 24.97 -23.28
CA GLU A 164 8.80 24.29 -22.00
C GLU A 164 7.66 24.49 -20.99
N HIS A 165 7.05 25.67 -20.95
CA HIS A 165 5.84 25.88 -20.16
C HIS A 165 4.65 25.03 -20.65
N GLN A 166 4.44 24.96 -21.97
CA GLN A 166 3.40 24.10 -22.54
C GLN A 166 3.67 22.63 -22.24
N MET A 167 4.92 22.19 -22.34
CA MET A 167 5.33 20.82 -22.02
C MET A 167 5.09 20.48 -20.54
N LYS A 168 5.43 21.39 -19.61
CA LYS A 168 5.11 21.22 -18.19
C LYS A 168 3.61 21.04 -17.95
N ASN A 169 2.78 21.83 -18.63
CA ASN A 169 1.32 21.70 -18.52
C ASN A 169 0.82 20.36 -19.07
N VAL A 170 1.38 19.88 -20.18
CA VAL A 170 1.04 18.56 -20.74
C VAL A 170 1.46 17.43 -19.80
N LEU A 171 2.64 17.51 -19.20
CA LEU A 171 3.09 16.52 -18.20
C LEU A 171 2.20 16.50 -16.96
N GLN A 172 1.76 17.67 -16.47
CA GLN A 172 0.80 17.73 -15.37
C GLN A 172 -0.53 17.04 -15.74
N LYS A 173 -1.08 17.36 -16.92
CA LYS A 173 -2.30 16.70 -17.41
C LYS A 173 -2.12 15.19 -17.56
N HIS A 174 -0.94 14.74 -17.99
CA HIS A 174 -0.63 13.32 -18.10
C HIS A 174 -0.70 12.64 -16.74
N HIS A 175 -0.08 13.23 -15.73
CA HIS A 175 -0.11 12.73 -14.36
C HIS A 175 -1.54 12.62 -13.81
N ASP A 176 -2.39 13.63 -14.08
CA ASP A 176 -3.79 13.62 -13.66
C ASP A 176 -4.58 12.49 -14.36
N VAL A 177 -4.28 12.23 -15.65
CA VAL A 177 -4.90 11.13 -16.41
C VAL A 177 -4.41 9.76 -15.94
N GLU A 178 -3.13 9.61 -15.60
CA GLU A 178 -2.61 8.36 -15.00
C GLU A 178 -3.34 8.03 -13.70
N ALA A 179 -3.57 9.03 -12.83
CA ALA A 179 -4.35 8.88 -11.61
C ALA A 179 -5.81 8.47 -11.91
N GLU A 180 -6.44 9.06 -12.93
CA GLU A 180 -7.80 8.70 -13.39
C GLU A 180 -7.84 7.24 -13.91
N ILE A 181 -6.83 6.82 -14.67
CA ILE A 181 -6.71 5.44 -15.18
C ILE A 181 -6.57 4.45 -14.03
N ASP A 182 -5.69 4.72 -13.06
CA ASP A 182 -5.46 3.83 -11.94
C ASP A 182 -6.66 3.73 -11.02
N PHE A 183 -7.38 4.84 -10.81
CA PHE A 183 -8.66 4.81 -10.12
C PHE A 183 -9.69 3.95 -10.87
N ALA A 184 -9.83 4.13 -12.19
CA ALA A 184 -10.76 3.36 -13.00
C ALA A 184 -10.41 1.86 -13.01
N LYS A 185 -9.12 1.49 -13.10
CA LYS A 185 -8.67 0.09 -12.99
C LYS A 185 -9.09 -0.54 -11.66
N ARG A 186 -8.86 0.17 -10.54
CA ARG A 186 -9.25 -0.31 -9.20
C ARG A 186 -10.76 -0.51 -9.10
N LEU A 187 -11.54 0.45 -9.60
CA LEU A 187 -13.00 0.36 -9.61
C LEU A 187 -13.48 -0.86 -10.41
N THR A 188 -12.92 -1.08 -11.60
CA THR A 188 -13.24 -2.25 -12.42
C THR A 188 -12.90 -3.57 -11.71
N LEU A 189 -11.77 -3.66 -11.01
CA LEU A 189 -11.41 -4.85 -10.22
C LEU A 189 -12.42 -5.12 -9.10
N ILE A 190 -12.87 -4.09 -8.40
CA ILE A 190 -13.88 -4.20 -7.33
C ILE A 190 -15.21 -4.72 -7.89
N HIS A 191 -15.68 -4.18 -9.01
CA HIS A 191 -16.92 -4.65 -9.64
C HIS A 191 -16.80 -6.07 -10.19
N LYS A 192 -15.62 -6.46 -10.74
CA LYS A 192 -15.37 -7.85 -11.17
C LYS A 192 -15.41 -8.81 -10.00
N ALA A 193 -14.76 -8.47 -8.88
CA ALA A 193 -14.78 -9.27 -7.66
C ALA A 193 -16.19 -9.38 -7.05
N SER A 194 -17.03 -8.37 -7.22
CA SER A 194 -18.42 -8.38 -6.75
C SER A 194 -19.36 -9.25 -7.61
N LEU A 195 -18.93 -9.62 -8.82
CA LEU A 195 -19.68 -10.45 -9.77
C LEU A 195 -19.21 -11.91 -9.84
N ALA A 196 -18.03 -12.21 -9.29
CA ALA A 196 -17.44 -13.55 -9.19
C ALA A 196 -18.04 -14.34 -8.02
#